data_AF-A0A7N0TGY8-F1
#
_entry.id   AF-A0A7N0TGY8-F1
#
_cell.length_a   1.000
_cell.length_b   1.000
_cell.length_c   1.000
_cell.angle_alpha   90.00
_cell.angle_beta   90.00
_cell.angle_gamma   90.00
#
_symmetry.space_group_name_H-M   'P 1'
#
loop_
_entity.id
_entity.type
_entity.pdbx_description
1 polymer ?
#
loop_
_entity_poly.entity_id
_entity_poly.type
_entity_poly.pdbx_seq_one_letter_code
_entity_poly.pdbx_strand_id
1 'polypeptide(L)'
;MGNRIRLKGPSSNKWKVGSERAEKDVIVGRGWAEFVSDQSLDESNFLVFHYTGDSSFKVLIFYLSGCEKESSHFVKPTDRSSSVRALLLTPTDIKNQNPK
;
A
#
# COMPACT_ATOMS: atom_id res chain seq x y z
N MET A 1 -11.70 -15.96 -10.33
CA MET A 1 -11.67 -14.62 -9.70
C MET A 1 -11.12 -14.80 -8.28
N GLY A 2 -10.00 -14.17 -7.93
CA GLY A 2 -9.43 -14.28 -6.59
C GLY A 2 -10.24 -13.54 -5.53
N ASN A 3 -10.19 -13.99 -4.28
CA ASN A 3 -10.85 -13.29 -3.17
C ASN A 3 -10.16 -11.94 -2.91
N ARG A 4 -10.89 -11.00 -2.30
CA ARG A 4 -10.37 -9.68 -1.94
C ARG A 4 -10.73 -9.36 -0.51
N ILE A 5 -9.74 -8.87 0.23
CA ILE A 5 -9.93 -8.28 1.55
C ILE A 5 -9.79 -6.76 1.49
N ARG A 6 -10.39 -6.08 2.48
CA ARG A 6 -10.27 -4.63 2.66
C ARG A 6 -9.50 -4.35 3.93
N LEU A 7 -8.36 -3.68 3.81
CA LEU A 7 -7.58 -3.19 4.95
C LEU A 7 -7.95 -1.73 5.18
N LYS A 8 -8.54 -1.42 6.33
CA LYS A 8 -8.77 -0.04 6.79
C LYS A 8 -7.61 0.36 7.70
N GLY A 9 -6.75 1.24 7.21
CA GLY A 9 -5.60 1.73 7.98
C GLY A 9 -6.00 2.71 9.10
N PRO A 10 -5.04 3.13 9.93
CA PRO A 10 -5.27 4.09 11.02
C PRO A 10 -5.90 5.40 10.54
N SER A 11 -5.48 5.88 9.36
CA SER A 11 -6.06 7.05 8.67
C SER A 11 -7.52 6.89 8.20
N SER A 12 -8.16 5.76 8.50
CA SER A 12 -9.48 5.35 8.00
C SER A 12 -9.58 5.12 6.49
N ASN A 13 -8.50 5.34 5.73
CA ASN A 13 -8.42 4.98 4.33
C ASN A 13 -8.40 3.46 4.11
N LYS A 14 -8.76 3.02 2.91
CA LYS A 14 -8.94 1.60 2.59
C LYS A 14 -8.04 1.15 1.45
N TRP A 15 -7.38 0.01 1.63
CA TRP A 15 -6.63 -0.72 0.61
C TRP A 15 -7.37 -2.00 0.23
N LYS A 16 -7.44 -2.28 -1.07
CA LYS A 16 -7.99 -3.54 -1.58
C LYS A 16 -6.84 -4.49 -1.85
N VAL A 17 -6.80 -5.59 -1.12
CA VAL A 17 -5.74 -6.58 -1.23
C VAL A 17 -6.34 -7.89 -1.68
N GLY A 18 -5.72 -8.52 -2.68
CA GLY A 18 -6.07 -9.87 -3.10
C GLY A 18 -5.75 -10.85 -1.99
N SER A 19 -6.56 -11.89 -1.85
CA SER A 19 -6.32 -12.94 -0.88
C SER A 19 -6.58 -14.32 -1.47
N GLU A 20 -5.80 -15.28 -1.01
CA GLU A 20 -5.97 -16.70 -1.31
C GLU A 20 -6.14 -17.46 0.01
N ARG A 21 -7.05 -18.45 0.02
CA ARG A 21 -7.16 -19.37 1.15
C ARG A 21 -6.24 -20.55 0.88
N ALA A 22 -5.33 -20.83 1.80
CA ALA A 22 -4.45 -21.99 1.76
C ALA A 22 -4.67 -22.80 3.04
N GLU A 23 -5.43 -23.89 2.95
CA GLU A 23 -5.84 -24.72 4.10
C GLU A 23 -6.42 -23.92 5.28
N LYS A 24 -5.56 -23.55 6.24
CA LYS A 24 -5.89 -22.81 7.49
C LYS A 24 -5.46 -21.35 7.44
N ASP A 25 -4.71 -20.96 6.41
CA ASP A 25 -4.10 -19.65 6.25
C ASP A 25 -4.82 -18.80 5.21
N VAL A 26 -4.64 -17.49 5.35
CA VAL A 26 -5.02 -16.50 4.34
C VAL A 26 -3.76 -15.81 3.87
N ILE A 27 -3.41 -16.04 2.60
CA ILE A 27 -2.25 -15.43 1.97
C ILE A 27 -2.71 -14.09 1.36
N VAL A 28 -2.08 -12.99 1.77
CA VAL A 28 -2.28 -11.66 1.17
C VAL A 28 -1.38 -11.49 -0.05
N GLY A 29 -1.96 -11.05 -1.16
CA GLY A 29 -1.30 -10.97 -2.46
C GLY A 29 -1.34 -9.55 -3.05
N ARG A 30 -1.74 -9.45 -4.32
CA ARG A 30 -1.79 -8.18 -5.07
C ARG A 30 -2.46 -7.05 -4.27
N GLY A 31 -1.82 -5.88 -4.17
CA GLY A 31 -2.30 -4.77 -3.32
C GLY A 31 -1.58 -4.69 -1.97
N TRP A 32 -0.90 -5.76 -1.54
CA TRP A 32 -0.16 -5.79 -0.28
C TRP A 32 1.09 -4.89 -0.32
N ALA A 33 1.86 -4.95 -1.42
CA ALA A 33 3.06 -4.15 -1.59
C ALA A 33 2.74 -2.64 -1.57
N GLU A 34 1.60 -2.24 -2.14
CA GLU A 34 1.09 -0.88 -2.11
C GLU A 34 0.73 -0.45 -0.70
N PHE A 35 0.05 -1.31 0.07
CA PHE A 35 -0.23 -1.04 1.48
C PHE A 35 1.05 -0.87 2.30
N VAL A 36 2.04 -1.76 2.11
CA VAL A 36 3.36 -1.70 2.77
C VAL A 36 4.10 -0.41 2.42
N SER A 37 4.15 -0.05 1.14
CA SER A 37 4.80 1.17 0.66
C SER A 37 4.11 2.43 1.19
N ASP A 38 2.78 2.51 1.10
CA ASP A 38 2.03 3.69 1.54
C ASP A 38 2.19 3.94 3.04
N GLN A 39 2.16 2.86 3.83
CA GLN A 39 2.32 2.90 5.28
C GLN A 39 3.79 2.97 5.74
N SER A 40 4.72 3.01 4.79
CA SER A 40 6.18 3.02 5.02
C SER A 40 6.60 1.91 6.00
N LEU A 41 6.10 0.69 5.77
CA LEU A 41 6.35 -0.45 6.63
C LEU A 41 7.65 -1.15 6.26
N ASP A 42 8.32 -1.65 7.28
CA ASP A 42 9.47 -2.55 7.18
C ASP A 42 9.37 -3.62 8.27
N GLU A 43 10.40 -4.45 8.41
CA GLU A 43 10.46 -5.55 9.38
C GLU A 43 10.44 -5.08 10.84
N SER A 44 10.63 -3.79 11.12
CA SER A 44 10.58 -3.21 12.46
C SER A 44 9.17 -2.77 12.89
N ASN A 45 8.14 -3.10 12.10
CA ASN A 45 6.75 -2.71 12.39
C ASN A 45 5.87 -3.93 12.72
N PHE A 46 5.03 -3.78 13.74
CA PHE A 46 4.02 -4.77 14.11
C PHE A 46 2.64 -4.32 13.65
N LEU A 47 1.88 -5.26 13.08
CA LEU A 47 0.54 -5.01 12.57
C LEU A 47 -0.47 -5.86 13.33
N VAL A 48 -1.55 -5.22 13.81
CA VAL A 48 -2.70 -5.92 14.38
C VAL A 48 -3.87 -5.83 13.42
N PHE A 49 -4.37 -6.98 12.98
CA PHE A 49 -5.53 -7.10 12.11
C PHE A 49 -6.78 -7.40 12.93
N HIS A 50 -7.64 -6.41 13.09
CA HIS A 50 -8.94 -6.59 13.74
C HIS A 50 -10.01 -6.88 12.70
N TYR A 51 -10.55 -8.10 12.70
CA TYR A 51 -11.61 -8.51 11.78
C TYR A 51 -12.92 -7.76 12.07
N THR A 52 -13.50 -7.15 11.04
CA THR A 52 -14.70 -6.30 11.14
C THR A 52 -15.89 -6.86 10.36
N GLY A 53 -15.80 -8.10 9.88
CA GLY A 53 -16.82 -8.69 8.99
C GLY A 53 -16.53 -8.45 7.51
N ASP A 54 -17.30 -9.10 6.63
CA ASP A 54 -17.29 -8.91 5.18
C ASP A 54 -15.90 -8.89 4.53
N SER A 55 -14.99 -9.78 4.96
CA SER A 55 -13.60 -9.80 4.48
C SER A 55 -12.88 -8.45 4.67
N SER A 56 -13.17 -7.75 5.78
CA SER A 56 -12.60 -6.44 6.13
C SER A 56 -11.87 -6.48 7.46
N PHE A 57 -10.74 -5.79 7.52
CA PHE A 57 -9.90 -5.69 8.70
C PHE A 57 -9.55 -4.23 8.97
N LYS A 58 -9.68 -3.79 10.22
CA LYS A 58 -9.00 -2.58 10.70
C LYS A 58 -7.55 -2.98 11.01
N VAL A 59 -6.60 -2.17 10.57
CA VAL A 59 -5.17 -2.39 10.82
C VAL A 59 -4.68 -1.32 11.79
N LEU A 60 -4.03 -1.75 12.87
CA LEU A 60 -3.23 -0.90 13.75
C LEU A 60 -1.75 -1.17 13.46
N ILE A 61 -0.92 -0.13 13.53
CA ILE A 61 0.50 -0.19 13.17
C ILE A 61 1.31 0.34 14.33
N PHE A 62 2.33 -0.42 14.75
CA PHE A 62 3.20 -0.09 15.86
C PHE A 62 4.66 -0.17 15.43
N TYR A 63 5.51 0.66 16.04
CA TYR A 63 6.96 0.50 15.97
C TYR A 63 7.42 -0.69 16.81
N LEU A 64 8.70 -1.07 16.65
CA LEU A 64 9.32 -2.15 17.43
C LEU A 64 9.21 -1.93 18.96
N SER A 65 9.12 -0.66 19.39
CA SER A 65 8.90 -0.29 20.80
C SER A 65 7.52 -0.65 21.34
N GLY A 66 6.58 -1.06 20.48
CA GLY A 66 5.16 -1.24 20.83
C GLY A 66 4.36 0.06 20.86
N CYS A 67 4.98 1.22 20.60
CA CYS A 67 4.26 2.49 20.45
C CYS A 67 3.55 2.54 19.09
N GLU A 68 2.36 3.13 19.07
CA GLU A 68 1.61 3.31 17.81
C GLU A 68 2.37 4.22 16.85
N LYS A 69 2.33 3.88 15.55
CA LYS A 69 2.93 4.67 14.48
C LYS A 69 2.04 5.85 14.12
N GLU A 70 2.20 6.98 14.80
CA GLU A 70 1.34 8.17 14.62
C GLU A 70 1.23 8.65 13.17
N SER A 71 2.32 8.59 12.39
CA SER A 71 2.34 9.01 10.98
C SER A 71 1.37 8.22 10.10
N SER A 72 1.01 6.98 10.47
CA SER A 72 0.07 6.14 9.73
C SER A 72 -1.36 6.70 9.68
N HIS A 73 -1.72 7.61 10.60
CA HIS A 73 -3.02 8.28 10.63
C HIS A 73 -3.21 9.31 9.52
N PHE A 74 -2.14 9.68 8.81
CA PHE A 74 -2.18 10.68 7.75
C PHE A 74 -1.94 10.11 6.35
N VAL A 75 -1.75 8.78 6.24
CA VAL A 75 -1.44 8.09 4.98
C VAL A 75 -2.69 7.97 4.11
N LYS A 76 -2.54 8.29 2.82
CA LYS A 76 -3.55 8.06 1.77
C LYS A 76 -3.09 6.93 0.83
N PRO A 77 -4.01 6.11 0.30
CA PRO A 77 -3.66 5.09 -0.67
C PRO A 77 -3.09 5.75 -1.92
N THR A 78 -1.93 5.32 -2.39
CA THR A 78 -1.44 5.78 -3.70
C THR A 78 -2.27 5.14 -4.80
N ASP A 79 -2.91 5.98 -5.62
CA ASP A 79 -3.56 5.48 -6.84
C ASP A 79 -2.50 5.26 -7.93
N ARG A 80 -1.95 4.05 -7.96
CA ARG A 80 -1.08 3.62 -9.07
C ARG A 80 -1.85 3.40 -10.39
N SER A 81 -3.17 3.64 -10.44
CA SER A 81 -3.93 3.73 -11.70
C SER A 81 -3.75 5.07 -12.42
N SER A 82 -3.12 6.06 -11.79
CA SER A 82 -2.66 7.23 -12.52
C SER A 82 -1.41 6.84 -13.30
N SER A 83 -1.50 6.84 -14.64
CA SER A 83 -0.32 7.06 -15.46
C SER A 83 0.37 8.30 -14.93
N VAL A 84 1.42 8.13 -14.11
CA VAL A 84 2.49 9.09 -14.14
C VAL A 84 2.97 9.00 -15.58
N ARG A 85 2.57 9.97 -16.41
CA ARG A 85 3.45 10.38 -17.50
C ARG A 85 4.73 10.77 -16.78
N ALA A 86 5.62 9.80 -16.60
CA ALA A 86 7.03 10.10 -16.62
C ALA A 86 7.15 11.01 -17.84
N LEU A 87 7.54 12.26 -17.63
CA LEU A 87 8.14 13.04 -18.70
C LEU A 87 9.40 12.27 -19.07
N LEU A 88 9.22 11.20 -19.86
CA LEU A 88 10.24 10.64 -20.70
C LEU A 88 10.57 11.78 -21.63
N LEU A 89 11.55 12.60 -21.24
CA LEU A 89 12.33 13.30 -22.23
C LEU A 89 12.90 12.21 -23.10
N THR A 90 12.32 12.11 -24.28
CA THR A 90 12.83 11.23 -25.31
C THR A 90 14.19 11.77 -25.73
N PRO A 91 15.16 10.93 -26.14
CA PRO A 91 16.45 11.42 -26.64
C PRO A 91 16.33 12.48 -27.76
N THR A 92 15.16 12.59 -28.40
CA THR A 92 14.80 13.63 -29.36
C THR A 92 14.70 15.04 -28.76
N ASP A 93 14.39 15.22 -27.47
CA ASP A 93 14.28 16.54 -26.84
C ASP A 93 15.65 17.17 -26.54
N ILE A 94 16.69 16.34 -26.34
CA ILE A 94 18.07 16.82 -26.09
C ILE A 94 18.71 17.42 -27.36
N LYS A 95 18.26 17.01 -28.56
CA LYS A 95 18.84 17.50 -29.82
C LYS A 95 18.41 18.92 -30.21
N ASN A 96 17.41 19.50 -29.54
CA ASN A 96 16.90 20.85 -29.84
C ASN A 96 17.37 21.94 -28.85
N GLN A 97 18.35 21.67 -27.99
CA GLN A 97 18.81 22.62 -26.98
C GLN A 97 20.26 23.12 -27.12
N ASN A 98 20.89 22.88 -28.28
CA ASN A 98 22.15 23.55 -28.62
C ASN A 98 22.16 23.97 -30.10
N PRO A 99 21.66 25.17 -30.45
CA PRO A 99 22.00 25.80 -31.71
C PRO A 99 23.36 26.48 -31.56
N LYS A 100 24.42 25.85 -32.09
CA LYS A 100 25.62 26.52 -32.62
C LYS A 100 26.14 25.75 -33.82
#